data_AF-H0HUI4-F1
#
_entry.id   AF-H0HUI4-F1
#
_cell.length_a   1.000
_cell.length_b   1.000
_cell.length_c   1.000
_cell.angle_alpha   90.00
_cell.angle_beta   90.00
_cell.angle_gamma   90.00
#
_symmetry.space_group_name_H-M   'P 1'
#
loop_
_entity.id
_entity.type
_entity.pdbx_description
1 polymer ?
#
loop_
_entity_poly.entity_id
_entity_poly.type
_entity_poly.pdbx_seq_one_letter_code
_entity_poly.pdbx_strand_id
1 'polypeptide(L)'
;MSDVHRLSFLQRSRSLGFSVEECRQLLSLYGDKERESADVKAIAEVKLAEIARKMADLSSLRDALRRLAQNCHGDELPACPIIDGLAGNGTVQ
;
A
#
# COMPACT_ATOMS: atom_id res chain seq x y z
N MET A 1 -24.54 -5.58 -21.53
CA MET A 1 -23.37 -4.94 -20.87
C MET A 1 -22.23 -4.98 -21.88
N SER A 2 -21.70 -3.85 -22.34
CA SER A 2 -20.67 -3.85 -23.39
C SER A 2 -19.27 -4.09 -22.81
N ASP A 3 -18.36 -4.62 -23.63
CA ASP A 3 -16.99 -4.91 -23.23
C ASP A 3 -16.22 -3.68 -22.74
N VAL A 4 -16.54 -2.50 -23.28
CA VAL A 4 -15.98 -1.22 -22.82
C VAL A 4 -16.25 -0.99 -21.34
N HIS A 5 -17.48 -1.25 -20.86
CA HIS A 5 -17.81 -1.08 -19.44
C HIS A 5 -17.06 -2.06 -18.54
N ARG A 6 -16.83 -3.29 -19.02
CA ARG A 6 -16.06 -4.31 -18.28
C ARG A 6 -14.59 -3.91 -18.18
N LEU A 7 -14.00 -3.41 -19.27
CA LEU A 7 -12.63 -2.92 -19.29
C LEU A 7 -12.44 -1.70 -18.39
N SER A 8 -13.34 -0.72 -18.44
CA SER A 8 -13.29 0.43 -17.52
C SER A 8 -13.43 0.02 -16.06
N PHE A 9 -14.27 -0.96 -15.75
CA PHE A 9 -14.40 -1.51 -14.39
C PHE A 9 -13.11 -2.17 -13.91
N LEU A 10 -12.48 -3.01 -14.75
CA LEU A 10 -11.20 -3.64 -14.44
C LEU A 10 -10.07 -2.61 -14.26
N GLN A 11 -10.01 -1.61 -15.12
CA GLN A 11 -9.02 -0.53 -15.01
C GLN A 11 -9.13 0.18 -13.65
N ARG A 12 -10.35 0.55 -13.24
CA ARG A 12 -10.60 1.21 -11.95
C ARG A 12 -10.25 0.30 -10.78
N SER A 13 -10.66 -0.97 -10.82
CA SER A 13 -10.35 -1.95 -9.78
C SER A 13 -8.83 -2.10 -9.61
N ARG A 14 -8.07 -2.21 -10.71
CA ARG A 14 -6.60 -2.25 -10.65
C ARG A 14 -5.99 -0.96 -10.11
N SER A 15 -6.54 0.20 -10.43
CA SER A 15 -6.04 1.49 -9.90
C SER A 15 -6.21 1.63 -8.40
N LEU A 16 -7.17 0.92 -7.80
CA LEU A 16 -7.39 0.87 -6.35
C LEU A 16 -6.52 -0.20 -5.65
N GLY A 17 -5.68 -0.92 -6.38
CA GLY A 17 -4.78 -1.93 -5.82
C GLY A 17 -5.44 -3.28 -5.56
N PHE A 18 -6.60 -3.56 -6.16
CA PHE A 18 -7.12 -4.92 -6.21
C PHE A 18 -6.20 -5.80 -7.08
N SER A 19 -5.87 -6.97 -6.56
CA SER A 19 -5.14 -8.03 -7.24
C SER A 19 -5.93 -8.54 -8.45
N VAL A 20 -5.27 -9.30 -9.31
CA VAL A 20 -5.93 -9.93 -10.47
C VAL A 20 -7.09 -10.82 -10.03
N GLU A 21 -6.93 -11.54 -8.92
CA GLU A 21 -7.96 -12.45 -8.41
C GLU A 21 -9.16 -11.70 -7.82
N GLU A 22 -8.91 -10.67 -7.01
CA GLU A 22 -9.99 -9.78 -6.52
C GLU A 22 -10.71 -9.09 -7.68
N CYS A 23 -9.99 -8.65 -8.72
CA CYS A 23 -10.59 -8.06 -9.91
C CYS A 23 -11.51 -9.06 -10.65
N ARG A 24 -11.16 -10.34 -10.70
CA ARG A 24 -12.01 -11.39 -11.29
C ARG A 24 -13.27 -11.61 -10.47
N GLN A 25 -13.14 -11.68 -9.14
CA GLN A 25 -14.28 -11.80 -8.23
C GLN A 25 -15.23 -10.60 -8.37
N LEU A 26 -14.67 -9.39 -8.33
CA LEU A 26 -15.42 -8.15 -8.52
C LEU A 26 -16.10 -8.09 -9.91
N LEU A 27 -15.43 -8.57 -10.98
CA LEU A 27 -16.00 -8.61 -12.31
C LEU A 27 -17.14 -9.64 -12.43
N SER A 28 -17.02 -10.78 -11.75
CA SER A 28 -18.08 -11.79 -11.65
C SER A 28 -19.31 -11.19 -10.97
N LEU A 29 -19.11 -10.57 -9.80
CA LEU A 29 -20.17 -9.88 -9.07
C LEU A 29 -20.78 -8.76 -9.93
N TYR A 30 -19.97 -7.94 -10.60
CA TYR A 30 -20.48 -6.85 -11.45
C TYR A 30 -21.38 -7.34 -12.61
N GLY A 31 -21.18 -8.56 -13.09
CA GLY A 31 -22.02 -9.18 -14.12
C GLY A 31 -23.32 -9.82 -13.60
N ASP A 32 -23.43 -10.02 -12.28
CA ASP A 32 -24.56 -10.67 -11.63
C ASP A 32 -25.58 -9.62 -11.14
N LYS A 33 -26.84 -9.77 -11.55
CA LYS A 33 -27.93 -8.85 -11.17
C LYS A 33 -28.58 -9.21 -9.83
N GLU A 34 -28.38 -10.43 -9.35
CA GLU A 34 -28.90 -10.93 -8.07
C GLU A 34 -27.83 -10.90 -6.98
N ARG A 35 -26.66 -10.32 -7.28
CA ARG A 35 -25.55 -10.23 -6.34
C ARG A 35 -25.94 -9.55 -5.03
N GLU A 36 -25.42 -10.08 -3.94
CA GLU A 36 -25.51 -9.42 -2.65
C GLU A 36 -24.47 -8.33 -2.53
N SER A 37 -24.89 -7.15 -2.06
CA SER A 37 -23.95 -6.04 -1.81
C SER A 37 -22.95 -6.35 -0.68
N ALA A 38 -23.30 -7.30 0.19
CA ALA A 38 -22.46 -7.77 1.29
C ALA A 38 -21.13 -8.36 0.80
N ASP A 39 -21.13 -9.15 -0.26
CA ASP A 39 -19.91 -9.79 -0.79
C ASP A 39 -18.95 -8.75 -1.38
N VAL A 40 -19.48 -7.76 -2.11
CA VAL A 40 -18.68 -6.65 -2.64
C VAL A 40 -18.09 -5.82 -1.49
N LYS A 41 -18.88 -5.59 -0.43
CA LYS A 41 -18.41 -4.86 0.75
C LYS A 41 -17.27 -5.60 1.45
N ALA A 42 -17.40 -6.92 1.62
CA ALA A 42 -16.36 -7.74 2.25
C ALA A 42 -15.02 -7.65 1.49
N ILE A 43 -15.04 -7.74 0.16
CA ILE A 43 -13.84 -7.59 -0.68
C ILE A 43 -13.20 -6.20 -0.48
N ALA A 44 -14.02 -5.14 -0.45
CA ALA A 44 -13.54 -3.78 -0.24
C ALA A 44 -12.95 -3.56 1.16
N GLU A 45 -13.56 -4.13 2.21
CA GLU A 45 -13.09 -4.03 3.59
C GLU A 45 -11.74 -4.73 3.78
N VAL A 46 -11.54 -5.90 3.15
CA VAL A 46 -10.23 -6.57 3.12
C VAL A 46 -9.18 -5.68 2.48
N LYS A 47 -9.48 -5.08 1.31
CA LYS A 47 -8.54 -4.17 0.64
C LYS A 47 -8.20 -2.94 1.48
N LEU A 48 -9.20 -2.36 2.16
CA LEU A 48 -8.99 -1.24 3.06
C LEU A 48 -8.06 -1.61 4.22
N ALA A 49 -8.23 -2.78 4.82
CA ALA A 49 -7.36 -3.26 5.88
C ALA A 49 -5.91 -3.47 5.41
N GLU A 50 -5.71 -4.00 4.20
CA GLU A 50 -4.38 -4.13 3.59
C GLU A 50 -3.71 -2.76 3.34
N ILE A 51 -4.46 -1.81 2.79
CA ILE A 51 -3.98 -0.44 2.56
C ILE A 51 -3.59 0.21 3.89
N ALA A 52 -4.45 0.11 4.91
CA ALA A 52 -4.19 0.66 6.23
C ALA A 52 -2.91 0.07 6.85
N ARG A 53 -2.70 -1.24 6.75
CA ARG A 53 -1.47 -1.91 7.20
C ARG A 53 -0.24 -1.36 6.48
N LYS A 54 -0.29 -1.30 5.14
CA LYS A 54 0.82 -0.77 4.34
C LYS A 54 1.13 0.69 4.66
N MET A 55 0.10 1.50 4.92
CA MET A 55 0.29 2.89 5.37
C MET A 55 1.00 2.96 6.74
N ALA A 56 0.65 2.09 7.68
CA ALA A 56 1.31 2.03 8.99
C ALA A 56 2.79 1.62 8.86
N ASP A 57 3.08 0.61 8.03
CA ASP A 57 4.44 0.14 7.77
C ASP A 57 5.28 1.25 7.11
N LEU A 58 4.74 1.87 6.05
CA LEU A 58 5.42 2.97 5.35
C LEU A 58 5.61 4.20 6.26
N SER A 59 4.65 4.50 7.13
CA SER A 59 4.78 5.59 8.11
C SER A 59 5.91 5.29 9.09
N SER A 60 6.02 4.05 9.55
CA SER A 60 7.07 3.62 10.48
C SER A 60 8.46 3.71 9.83
N LEU A 61 8.60 3.24 8.59
CA LEU A 61 9.85 3.33 7.81
C LEU A 61 10.24 4.79 7.55
N ARG A 62 9.27 5.63 7.13
CA ARG A 62 9.48 7.06 6.94
C ARG A 62 9.99 7.72 8.22
N ASP A 63 9.37 7.41 9.35
CA ASP A 63 9.73 8.03 10.62
C ASP A 63 11.12 7.60 11.10
N ALA A 64 11.49 6.33 10.89
CA ALA A 64 12.84 5.84 11.16
C ALA A 64 13.88 6.56 10.27
N LEU A 65 13.65 6.62 8.96
CA LEU A 65 14.54 7.31 8.04
C LEU A 65 14.66 8.81 8.34
N ARG A 66 13.54 9.45 8.72
CA ARG A 66 13.52 10.86 9.13
C ARG A 66 14.41 11.11 10.34
N ARG A 67 14.37 10.25 11.37
CA ARG A 67 15.24 10.37 12.55
C ARG A 67 16.72 10.28 12.18
N LEU A 68 17.08 9.33 11.31
CA LEU A 68 18.46 9.19 10.82
C LEU A 68 18.90 10.43 10.04
N ALA A 69 18.05 10.93 9.15
CA ALA A 69 18.34 12.11 8.34
C ALA A 69 18.47 13.39 9.18
N GLN A 70 17.64 13.57 10.21
CA GLN A 70 17.71 14.72 11.12
C GLN A 70 19.04 14.81 11.89
N ASN A 71 19.67 13.67 12.16
CA ASN A 71 20.93 13.61 12.86
C ASN A 71 22.14 13.74 11.92
N CYS A 72 21.93 13.74 10.60
CA CYS A 72 22.99 13.87 9.61
C CYS A 72 23.19 15.35 9.24
N HIS A 73 24.43 15.82 9.34
CA HIS A 73 24.78 17.21 8.97
C HIS A 73 24.74 17.44 7.45
N GLY A 74 24.96 16.38 6.65
CA GLY A 74 24.92 16.47 5.19
C GLY A 74 26.05 17.31 4.60
N ASP A 75 27.24 17.25 5.20
CA ASP A 75 28.44 17.99 4.80
C ASP A 75 29.51 17.07 4.17
N GLU A 76 30.70 17.59 3.96
CA GLU A 76 31.82 16.90 3.31
C GLU A 76 32.60 15.98 4.26
N LEU A 77 32.13 15.80 5.51
CA LEU A 77 32.79 14.97 6.50
C LEU A 77 32.40 13.49 6.37
N PRO A 78 33.31 12.56 6.73
CA PRO A 78 33.04 11.12 6.62
C PRO A 78 32.08 10.60 7.70
N ALA A 79 31.77 11.39 8.72
CA ALA A 79 30.89 10.98 9.82
C ALA A 79 29.42 11.06 9.36
N CYS A 80 28.76 9.91 9.21
CA CYS A 80 27.40 9.82 8.69
C CYS A 80 26.48 8.97 9.60
N PRO A 81 25.69 9.62 10.47
CA PRO A 81 24.77 8.94 11.38
C PRO A 81 23.71 8.07 10.69
N ILE A 82 23.43 8.31 9.40
CA ILE A 82 22.56 7.43 8.61
C ILE A 82 23.22 6.06 8.40
N ILE A 83 24.48 6.04 7.95
CA ILE A 83 25.22 4.79 7.73
C ILE A 83 25.43 4.06 9.05
N ASP A 84 25.80 4.77 10.11
CA ASP A 84 25.99 4.18 11.43
C ASP A 84 24.70 3.56 11.99
N GLY A 85 23.57 4.26 11.83
CA GLY A 85 22.26 3.76 12.24
C GLY A 85 21.80 2.55 11.42
N LEU A 86 22.06 2.53 10.11
CA LEU A 86 21.74 1.37 9.24
C LEU A 86 22.64 0.16 9.50
N ALA A 87 23.90 0.39 9.86
CA ALA A 87 24.84 -0.67 10.24
C ALA A 87 24.53 -1.29 11.62
N GLY A 88 23.60 -0.70 12.39
CA GLY A 88 23.31 -1.12 13.76
C GLY A 88 24.38 -0.68 14.76
N ASN A 89 25.25 0.25 14.37
CA ASN A 89 26.38 0.74 15.17
C ASN A 89 25.98 1.96 16.05
N GLY A 90 24.80 2.53 15.82
CA GLY A 90 24.24 3.59 16.64
C GLY A 90 23.54 3.05 17.88
N THR A 91 23.95 3.48 19.06
CA THR A 91 23.27 3.24 20.33
C THR A 91 21.80 3.65 20.23
N VAL A 92 20.89 2.67 20.14
CA VAL A 92 19.48 2.86 20.45
C VAL A 92 19.34 2.75 21.96
N GLN A 93 19.03 3.88 22.59
CA GLN A 93 18.31 3.93 23.86
C GLN A 93 16.81 3.86 23.57
#